data_AF-A0A7X9PC20-F1
#
_entry.id   AF-A0A7X9PC20-F1
#
_cell.length_a   1.000
_cell.length_b   1.000
_cell.length_c   1.000
_cell.angle_alpha   90.00
_cell.angle_beta   90.00
_cell.angle_gamma   90.00
#
_symmetry.space_group_name_H-M   'P 1'
#
loop_
_entity.id
_entity.type
_entity.pdbx_description
1 polymer ?
#
loop_
_entity_poly.entity_id
_entity_poly.type
_entity_poly.pdbx_seq_one_letter_code
_entity_poly.pdbx_strand_id
1 'polypeptide(L)'
;MTDEPLLPPDKWLAMGGDLTNCLWTSTGGLAFYEDLPITDALKARLEAWEKWAGEYEDFLPREKRAPFDLKGLTASGLEIARVLKAELPDWTIIYRDEFRWQYQKELGLTPAECEYEV
;
A
#
# COMPACT_ATOMS: atom_id res chain seq x y z
N MET A 1 17.05 21.03 -15.05
CA MET A 1 16.82 20.60 -13.66
C MET A 1 16.85 19.09 -13.70
N THR A 2 17.85 18.50 -13.06
CA THR A 2 17.89 17.06 -12.84
C THR A 2 16.89 16.78 -11.73
N ASP A 3 15.65 16.47 -12.10
CA ASP A 3 14.70 15.85 -11.17
C ASP A 3 15.21 14.43 -10.91
N GLU A 4 16.21 14.31 -10.04
CA GLU A 4 16.49 13.02 -9.43
C GLU A 4 15.28 12.67 -8.57
N PRO A 5 14.69 11.47 -8.77
CA PRO A 5 13.61 11.03 -7.93
C PRO A 5 14.04 11.07 -6.46
N LEU A 6 13.33 11.85 -5.64
CA LEU A 6 13.72 12.08 -4.26
C LEU A 6 13.25 10.89 -3.42
N LEU A 7 14.08 9.85 -3.38
CA LEU A 7 13.85 8.69 -2.53
C LEU A 7 13.74 9.13 -1.06
N PRO A 8 12.87 8.49 -0.25
CA PRO A 8 12.79 8.76 1.18
C PRO A 8 14.17 8.58 1.84
N PRO A 9 14.73 9.62 2.50
CA PRO A 9 16.09 9.57 3.02
C PRO A 9 16.25 8.58 4.17
N ASP A 10 15.15 8.25 4.84
CA ASP A 10 15.05 7.29 5.93
C ASP A 10 14.82 5.85 5.45
N LYS A 11 14.69 5.62 4.13
CA LYS A 11 14.44 4.31 3.53
C LYS A 11 13.25 3.60 4.16
N TRP A 12 12.17 4.34 4.36
CA TRP A 12 10.95 3.83 4.96
C TRP A 12 9.77 4.01 4.01
N LEU A 13 8.98 2.96 3.83
CA LEU A 13 7.74 2.99 3.06
C LEU A 13 6.63 2.25 3.79
N ALA A 14 5.40 2.77 3.70
CA ALA A 14 4.19 2.03 4.03
C ALA A 14 3.39 1.76 2.75
N MET A 15 2.91 0.52 2.60
CA MET A 15 2.03 0.11 1.52
C MET A 15 0.59 -0.03 2.01
N GLY A 16 -0.34 0.60 1.29
CA GLY A 16 -1.79 0.51 1.51
C GLY A 16 -2.32 1.36 2.69
N GLY A 17 -3.48 0.95 3.18
CA GLY A 17 -4.20 1.50 4.32
C GLY A 17 -5.26 2.55 3.95
N ASP A 18 -5.26 3.08 2.74
CA ASP A 18 -6.23 4.11 2.37
C ASP A 18 -6.96 3.84 1.05
N LEU A 19 -6.59 2.77 0.33
CA LEU A 19 -7.19 2.38 -0.94
C LEU A 19 -7.21 3.45 -2.03
N THR A 20 -6.46 4.56 -1.85
CA THR A 20 -6.34 5.63 -2.85
C THR A 20 -4.96 5.69 -3.48
N ASN A 21 -3.91 5.39 -2.72
CA ASN A 21 -2.54 5.32 -3.23
C ASN A 21 -1.83 4.09 -2.69
N CYS A 22 -0.86 3.59 -3.47
CA CYS A 22 -0.18 2.38 -3.08
C CYS A 22 0.87 2.58 -1.97
N LEU A 23 1.64 3.68 -1.99
CA LEU A 23 2.84 3.84 -1.15
C LEU A 23 2.95 5.21 -0.48
N TRP A 24 3.45 5.19 0.76
CA TRP A 24 3.57 6.35 1.64
C TRP A 24 4.95 6.43 2.28
N THR A 25 5.47 7.64 2.46
CA THR A 25 6.67 7.91 3.26
C THR A 25 6.34 7.91 4.76
N SER A 26 7.37 7.88 5.62
CA SER A 26 7.21 7.92 7.08
C SER A 26 6.56 9.21 7.59
N THR A 27 6.63 10.28 6.81
CA THR A 27 6.02 11.57 7.10
C THR A 27 4.58 11.69 6.60
N GLY A 28 4.05 10.62 5.99
CA GLY A 28 2.71 10.60 5.39
C GLY A 28 2.65 11.26 4.01
N GLY A 29 3.79 11.49 3.35
CA GLY A 29 3.84 11.93 1.96
C GLY A 29 3.60 10.77 0.99
N LEU A 30 3.20 11.08 -0.25
CA LEU A 30 3.11 10.08 -1.31
C LEU A 30 4.50 9.64 -1.76
N ALA A 31 4.67 8.34 -2.00
CA ALA A 31 5.84 7.79 -2.64
C ALA A 31 5.45 7.18 -4.00
N PHE A 32 6.05 7.68 -5.07
CA PHE A 32 5.80 7.15 -6.42
C PHE A 32 6.69 5.94 -6.67
N TYR A 33 6.11 4.82 -7.08
CA TYR A 33 6.87 3.59 -7.34
C TYR A 33 7.76 3.71 -8.59
N GLU A 34 7.44 4.64 -9.49
CA GLU A 34 8.25 5.01 -10.66
C GLU A 34 9.64 5.47 -10.26
N ASP A 35 9.74 6.14 -9.13
CA ASP A 35 10.93 6.75 -8.57
C ASP A 35 11.81 5.73 -7.82
N LEU A 36 11.24 4.60 -7.42
CA LEU A 36 11.93 3.58 -6.64
C LEU A 36 12.91 2.74 -7.49
N PRO A 37 14.05 2.33 -6.91
CA PRO A 37 15.04 1.49 -7.58
C PRO A 37 14.63 0.01 -7.56
N ILE A 38 13.44 -0.27 -8.10
CA ILE A 38 12.81 -1.59 -8.18
C ILE A 38 12.58 -1.98 -9.65
N THR A 39 12.33 -3.26 -9.89
CA THR A 39 12.10 -3.80 -11.23
C THR A 39 10.81 -3.28 -11.86
N ASP A 40 10.81 -3.13 -13.18
CA ASP A 40 9.60 -2.74 -13.94
C ASP A 40 8.46 -3.74 -13.74
N ALA A 41 8.79 -5.02 -13.51
CA ALA A 41 7.81 -6.04 -13.18
C ALA A 41 7.10 -5.76 -11.85
N LEU A 42 7.84 -5.29 -10.83
CA LEU A 42 7.23 -4.90 -9.55
C LEU A 42 6.41 -3.60 -9.69
N LYS A 43 6.90 -2.61 -10.47
CA LYS A 43 6.14 -1.39 -10.77
C LYS A 43 4.79 -1.70 -11.42
N ALA A 44 4.77 -2.59 -12.42
CA ALA A 44 3.53 -3.02 -13.06
C ALA A 44 2.57 -3.74 -12.09
N ARG A 45 3.08 -4.47 -11.09
CA ARG A 45 2.26 -5.09 -10.05
C ARG A 45 1.65 -4.06 -9.11
N LEU A 46 2.42 -3.04 -8.74
CA LEU A 46 1.95 -1.93 -7.89
C LEU A 46 0.85 -1.13 -8.61
N GLU A 47 1.07 -0.78 -9.88
CA GLU A 47 0.08 -0.10 -10.73
C GLU A 47 -1.21 -0.92 -10.85
N ALA A 48 -1.10 -2.23 -11.12
CA ALA A 48 -2.26 -3.11 -11.24
C ALA A 48 -3.03 -3.24 -9.92
N TRP A 49 -2.31 -3.30 -8.79
CA TRP A 49 -2.91 -3.36 -7.46
C TRP A 49 -3.63 -2.05 -7.11
N GLU A 50 -3.00 -0.89 -7.37
CA GLU A 50 -3.60 0.44 -7.14
C GLU A 50 -4.86 0.64 -7.97
N LYS A 51 -4.83 0.25 -9.24
CA LYS A 51 -6.02 0.28 -10.10
C LYS A 51 -7.15 -0.59 -9.55
N TRP A 52 -6.83 -1.79 -9.05
CA TRP A 52 -7.82 -2.69 -8.46
C TRP A 52 -8.37 -2.14 -7.15
N ALA A 53 -7.52 -1.55 -6.30
CA ALA A 53 -7.95 -0.89 -5.06
C ALA A 53 -8.96 0.24 -5.33
N GLY A 54 -8.76 1.00 -6.42
CA GLY A 54 -9.70 2.05 -6.84
C GLY A 54 -11.12 1.56 -7.14
N GLU A 55 -11.31 0.27 -7.48
CA GLU A 55 -12.65 -0.33 -7.69
C GLU A 55 -13.41 -0.57 -6.37
N TYR A 56 -12.78 -0.40 -5.21
CA TYR A 56 -13.45 -0.52 -3.92
C TYR A 56 -14.40 0.66 -3.62
N GLU A 57 -14.21 1.79 -4.30
CA GLU A 57 -15.08 2.98 -4.18
C GLU A 57 -15.24 3.46 -2.72
N ASP A 58 -14.14 3.60 -1.98
CA ASP A 58 -14.15 4.02 -0.57
C ASP A 58 -14.82 5.40 -0.35
N PHE A 59 -14.81 6.25 -1.37
CA PHE A 59 -15.50 7.53 -1.43
C PHE A 59 -17.04 7.41 -1.37
N LEU A 60 -17.62 6.24 -1.65
CA LEU A 60 -19.05 5.99 -1.49
C LEU A 60 -19.37 5.44 -0.08
N PRO A 61 -20.59 5.71 0.45
CA PRO A 61 -21.11 4.97 1.58
C PRO A 61 -21.08 3.46 1.32
N ARG A 62 -20.73 2.66 2.34
CA ARG A 62 -20.49 1.22 2.19
C ARG A 62 -21.65 0.45 1.59
N GLU A 63 -22.88 0.82 1.94
CA GLU A 63 -24.12 0.25 1.41
C GLU A 63 -24.37 0.54 -0.09
N LYS A 64 -23.61 1.45 -0.70
CA LYS A 64 -23.67 1.81 -2.12
C LYS A 64 -22.51 1.27 -2.95
N ARG A 65 -21.49 0.69 -2.31
CA ARG A 65 -20.31 0.15 -3.01
C ARG A 65 -20.68 -1.13 -3.76
N ALA A 66 -20.06 -1.34 -4.91
CA ALA A 66 -20.15 -2.62 -5.60
C ALA A 66 -19.57 -3.77 -4.74
N PRO A 67 -20.01 -5.02 -4.93
CA PRO A 67 -19.32 -6.17 -4.34
C PRO A 67 -17.85 -6.18 -4.73
N PHE A 68 -16.96 -6.26 -3.75
CA PHE A 68 -15.52 -6.17 -3.94
C PHE A 68 -14.79 -7.25 -3.14
N ASP A 69 -13.78 -7.90 -3.73
CA ASP A 69 -12.96 -8.90 -3.06
C ASP A 69 -11.84 -8.24 -2.25
N LEU A 70 -12.20 -7.66 -1.10
CA LEU A 70 -11.24 -7.00 -0.23
C LEU A 70 -10.20 -7.97 0.33
N LYS A 71 -10.57 -9.24 0.56
CA LYS A 71 -9.63 -10.25 1.08
C LYS A 71 -8.59 -10.62 0.03
N GLY A 72 -9.00 -10.78 -1.23
CA GLY A 72 -8.10 -10.97 -2.35
C GLY A 72 -7.16 -9.77 -2.56
N LEU A 73 -7.69 -8.53 -2.50
CA LEU A 73 -6.89 -7.32 -2.59
C LEU A 73 -5.83 -7.27 -1.46
N THR A 74 -6.24 -7.58 -0.23
CA THR A 74 -5.35 -7.61 0.95
C THR A 74 -4.25 -8.66 0.77
N ALA A 75 -4.60 -9.88 0.38
CA ALA A 75 -3.61 -10.93 0.15
C ALA A 75 -2.60 -10.56 -0.95
N SER A 76 -3.09 -10.00 -2.07
CA SER A 76 -2.25 -9.51 -3.16
C SER A 76 -1.31 -8.38 -2.71
N GLY A 77 -1.82 -7.44 -1.91
CA GLY A 77 -1.02 -6.34 -1.37
C GLY A 77 0.10 -6.82 -0.47
N LEU A 78 -0.18 -7.79 0.42
CA LEU A 78 0.84 -8.40 1.29
C LEU A 78 1.92 -9.13 0.48
N GLU A 79 1.55 -9.85 -0.58
CA GLU A 79 2.53 -10.49 -1.46
C GLU A 79 3.41 -9.47 -2.17
N ILE A 80 2.84 -8.36 -2.65
CA ILE A 80 3.60 -7.28 -3.27
C ILE A 80 4.55 -6.63 -2.26
N ALA A 81 4.09 -6.33 -1.04
CA ALA A 81 4.91 -5.74 0.01
C ALA A 81 6.13 -6.61 0.37
N ARG A 82 5.96 -7.94 0.40
CA ARG A 82 7.08 -8.88 0.60
C ARG A 82 8.08 -8.86 -0.55
N VAL A 83 7.62 -8.75 -1.81
CA VAL A 83 8.52 -8.60 -2.95
C VAL A 83 9.22 -7.25 -2.93
N LEU A 84 8.54 -6.19 -2.51
CA LEU A 84 9.13 -4.87 -2.32
C LEU A 84 10.26 -4.92 -1.28
N LYS A 85 10.06 -5.59 -0.14
CA LYS A 85 11.11 -5.83 0.85
C LYS A 85 12.29 -6.63 0.27
N ALA A 86 12.03 -7.63 -0.56
CA ALA A 86 13.08 -8.43 -1.18
C ALA A 86 13.96 -7.61 -2.15
N GLU A 87 13.37 -6.67 -2.89
CA GLU A 87 14.11 -5.76 -3.78
C GLU A 87 14.76 -4.59 -3.03
N LEU A 88 14.20 -4.18 -1.88
CA LEU A 88 14.68 -3.09 -1.02
C LEU A 88 15.04 -3.62 0.38
N PRO A 89 16.06 -4.50 0.52
CA PRO A 89 16.33 -5.20 1.78
C PRO A 89 16.70 -4.26 2.94
N ASP A 90 17.39 -3.16 2.63
CA ASP A 90 17.83 -2.15 3.59
C ASP A 90 16.71 -1.17 4.01
N TRP A 91 15.52 -1.29 3.41
CA TRP A 91 14.41 -0.39 3.67
C TRP A 91 13.45 -1.02 4.68
N THR A 92 12.85 -0.20 5.54
CA THR A 92 11.70 -0.62 6.34
C THR A 92 10.46 -0.55 5.47
N ILE A 93 9.80 -1.69 5.27
CA ILE A 93 8.56 -1.79 4.50
C ILE A 93 7.45 -2.18 5.47
N ILE A 94 6.52 -1.26 5.70
CA ILE A 94 5.32 -1.50 6.50
C ILE A 94 4.18 -1.87 5.57
N TYR A 95 3.52 -2.99 5.82
CA TYR A 95 2.27 -3.33 5.16
C TYR A 95 1.10 -2.95 6.06
N ARG A 96 0.13 -2.20 5.50
CA ARG A 96 -1.15 -1.92 6.13
C ARG A 96 -2.18 -2.90 5.58
N ASP A 97 -2.67 -3.77 6.44
CA ASP A 97 -3.67 -4.79 6.13
C ASP A 97 -5.01 -4.11 5.84
N GLU A 98 -5.36 -4.03 4.55
CA GLU A 98 -6.56 -3.34 4.08
C GLU A 98 -7.83 -3.90 4.71
N PHE A 99 -7.93 -5.23 4.86
CA PHE A 99 -9.09 -5.82 5.50
C PHE A 99 -9.22 -5.36 6.95
N ARG A 100 -8.13 -5.42 7.74
CA ARG A 100 -8.15 -4.95 9.12
C ARG A 100 -8.41 -3.46 9.21
N TRP A 101 -7.82 -2.66 8.32
CA TRP A 101 -7.97 -1.21 8.32
C TRP A 101 -9.42 -0.79 8.02
N GLN A 102 -10.02 -1.35 6.97
CA GLN A 102 -11.39 -1.03 6.57
C GLN A 102 -12.44 -1.52 7.58
N TYR A 103 -12.11 -2.56 8.35
CA TYR A 103 -12.99 -3.16 9.38
C TYR A 103 -12.52 -2.86 10.81
N GLN A 104 -11.63 -1.87 10.97
CA GLN A 104 -10.93 -1.64 12.23
C GLN A 104 -11.91 -1.43 13.39
N LYS A 105 -12.97 -0.64 13.16
CA LYS A 105 -13.98 -0.33 14.17
C LYS A 105 -14.82 -1.55 14.54
N GLU A 106 -15.25 -2.32 13.55
CA GLU A 106 -16.03 -3.54 13.75
C GLU A 106 -15.25 -4.63 14.47
N LEU A 107 -13.94 -4.69 14.24
CA LEU A 107 -13.03 -5.66 14.86
C LEU A 107 -12.47 -5.18 16.19
N GLY A 108 -12.69 -3.92 16.58
CA GLY A 108 -12.16 -3.33 17.82
C GLY A 108 -10.64 -3.17 17.82
N LEU A 109 -10.04 -3.00 16.64
CA LEU A 109 -8.58 -2.91 16.45
C LEU A 109 -8.08 -1.47 16.62
N THR A 110 -6.86 -1.33 17.09
CA THR A 110 -6.08 -0.08 17.03
C THR A 110 -5.36 0.03 15.69
N PRO A 111 -4.94 1.25 15.26
CA PRO A 111 -4.21 1.40 14.00
C PRO A 111 -2.93 0.55 13.94
N ALA A 112 -2.23 0.42 15.08
CA ALA A 112 -1.02 -0.38 15.20
C ALA A 112 -1.26 -1.90 15.01
N GLU A 113 -2.50 -2.39 15.17
CA GLU A 113 -2.85 -3.79 14.93
C GLU A 113 -3.20 -4.08 13.46
N CYS A 114 -3.34 -3.01 12.66
CA CYS A 114 -3.63 -3.08 11.24
C CYS A 114 -2.38 -2.95 10.37
N GLU A 115 -1.21 -2.66 10.95
CA GLU A 115 0.04 -2.49 10.21
C GLU A 115 1.20 -3.27 10.83
N TYR A 116 2.10 -3.77 9.98
CA TYR A 116 3.26 -4.54 10.42
C TYR A 116 4.38 -4.50 9.39
N GLU A 117 5.62 -4.61 9.84
CA GLU A 117 6.78 -4.75 8.94
C GLU A 117 6.77 -6.11 8.26
N VAL A 118 7.13 -6.14 6.98
CA VAL A 118 7.23 -7.36 6.14
C VAL A 118 8.65 -7.67 5.72
#